data_AF-A0A7Z0NSQ4-F1
#
_entry.id   AF-A0A7Z0NSQ4-F1
#
_cell.length_a   1.000
_cell.length_b   1.000
_cell.length_c   1.000
_cell.angle_alpha   90.00
_cell.angle_beta   90.00
_cell.angle_gamma   90.00
#
_symmetry.space_group_name_H-M   'P 1'
#
loop_
_entity.id
_entity.type
_entity.pdbx_description
1 polymer ?
#
loop_
_entity_poly.entity_id
_entity_poly.type
_entity_poly.pdbx_seq_one_letter_code
_entity_poly.pdbx_strand_id
1 'polypeptide(L)'
;MTNDSPVFKSDSHLSAIVHWSHHRNGRAHCLVRLYRLSDQVTAVASEIRSNSDSYGIADDMAGVAMQALELAQEHLNVEPRNITWIAHHGNFSYYDAFDPDTFTAIPLTWDGYRYQDRLEDHRLLTENQVHELLGGCILEPVPATLAHLGWPN
;
A
#
# COMPACT_ATOMS: atom_id res chain seq x y z
N MET A 1 -18.78 -0.76 5.15
CA MET A 1 -18.94 -0.14 3.82
C MET A 1 -17.98 -0.88 2.94
N THR A 2 -18.48 -1.66 1.99
CA THR A 2 -17.64 -2.33 1.00
C THR A 2 -16.88 -1.28 0.19
N ASN A 3 -15.56 -1.47 0.04
CA ASN A 3 -14.76 -0.66 -0.89
C ASN A 3 -15.23 -0.98 -2.31
N ASP A 4 -16.16 -0.20 -2.87
CA ASP A 4 -16.54 -0.27 -4.29
C ASP A 4 -15.45 0.32 -5.22
N SER A 5 -14.19 0.33 -4.75
CA SER A 5 -13.07 0.84 -5.52
C SER A 5 -12.78 -0.09 -6.69
N PRO A 6 -12.49 0.44 -7.88
CA PRO A 6 -12.06 -0.37 -9.01
C PRO A 6 -10.81 -1.17 -8.63
N VAL A 7 -10.81 -2.44 -9.02
CA VAL A 7 -9.72 -3.38 -8.81
C VAL A 7 -9.16 -3.76 -10.18
N PHE A 8 -7.87 -3.52 -10.37
CA PHE A 8 -7.14 -3.93 -11.55
C PHE A 8 -6.33 -5.19 -11.23
N LYS A 9 -6.47 -6.23 -12.06
CA LYS A 9 -5.73 -7.49 -11.94
C LYS A 9 -4.79 -7.59 -13.13
N SER A 10 -3.51 -7.75 -12.86
CA SER A 10 -2.50 -8.18 -13.83
C SER A 10 -2.11 -9.63 -13.57
N ASP A 11 -1.23 -10.18 -14.42
CA ASP A 11 -0.69 -11.53 -14.23
C ASP A 11 0.18 -11.66 -12.96
N SER A 12 0.73 -10.54 -12.44
CA SER A 12 1.69 -10.54 -11.32
C SER A 12 1.14 -9.95 -10.03
N HIS A 13 0.13 -9.08 -10.09
CA HIS A 13 -0.36 -8.36 -8.92
C HIS A 13 -1.79 -7.85 -9.07
N LEU A 14 -2.40 -7.58 -7.91
CA LEU A 14 -3.65 -6.86 -7.74
C LEU A 14 -3.36 -5.38 -7.44
N SER A 15 -4.10 -4.46 -8.03
CA SER A 15 -4.03 -3.02 -7.74
C SER A 15 -5.41 -2.47 -7.40
N ALA A 16 -5.51 -1.64 -6.36
CA ALA A 16 -6.75 -0.98 -5.99
C ALA A 16 -6.48 0.32 -5.22
N ILE A 17 -7.45 1.26 -5.29
CA ILE A 17 -7.46 2.39 -4.36
C ILE A 17 -8.20 1.96 -3.10
N VAL A 18 -7.53 2.01 -1.94
CA VAL A 18 -8.21 1.76 -0.67
C VAL A 18 -8.56 3.08 0.00
N HIS A 19 -9.74 3.13 0.61
CA HIS A 19 -10.18 4.27 1.42
C HIS A 19 -10.37 3.83 2.87
N TRP A 20 -9.94 4.64 3.82
CA TRP A 20 -10.18 4.39 5.24
C TRP A 20 -10.55 5.67 5.99
N SER A 21 -11.13 5.48 7.17
CA SER A 21 -11.28 6.55 8.16
C SER A 21 -9.96 6.71 8.88
N HIS A 22 -9.27 7.82 8.63
CA HIS A 22 -7.98 8.14 9.23
C HIS A 22 -8.12 8.34 10.74
N HIS A 23 -7.11 7.95 11.52
CA HIS A 23 -7.14 8.10 12.99
C HIS A 23 -7.37 9.56 13.47
N ARG A 24 -7.14 10.56 12.61
CA ARG A 24 -7.37 12.00 12.86
C ARG A 24 -8.78 12.49 12.49
N ASN A 25 -9.75 11.58 12.38
CA ASN A 25 -11.15 11.88 12.02
C ASN A 25 -11.33 12.49 10.61
N GLY A 26 -10.61 11.97 9.64
CA GLY A 26 -10.73 12.32 8.22
C GLY A 26 -10.94 11.07 7.34
N ARG A 27 -11.16 11.25 6.04
CA ARG A 27 -11.09 10.16 5.06
C ARG A 27 -9.77 10.26 4.33
N ALA A 28 -9.07 9.15 4.20
CA ALA A 28 -7.81 9.04 3.49
C ALA A 28 -7.89 7.93 2.44
N HIS A 29 -7.00 8.00 1.45
CA HIS A 29 -6.90 7.00 0.40
C HIS A 29 -5.46 6.78 -0.05
N CYS A 30 -5.18 5.62 -0.60
CA CYS A 30 -3.89 5.32 -1.22
C CYS A 30 -4.03 4.24 -2.27
N LEU A 31 -3.02 4.13 -3.15
CA LEU A 31 -2.91 2.99 -4.06
C LEU A 31 -2.27 1.83 -3.32
N VAL A 32 -2.94 0.68 -3.28
CA VAL A 32 -2.36 -0.57 -2.78
C VAL A 32 -2.14 -1.52 -3.94
N ARG A 33 -0.95 -2.12 -3.96
CA ARG A 33 -0.57 -3.15 -4.92
C ARG A 33 -0.15 -4.40 -4.18
N LEU A 34 -0.82 -5.52 -4.43
CA LEU A 34 -0.58 -6.80 -3.76
C LEU A 34 0.10 -7.76 -4.73
N TYR A 35 1.36 -8.06 -4.46
CA TYR A 35 2.17 -9.01 -5.20
C TYR A 35 2.19 -10.34 -4.46
N ARG A 36 1.76 -11.41 -5.12
CA ARG A 36 1.71 -12.75 -4.50
C ARG A 36 2.90 -13.58 -4.95
N LEU A 37 3.67 -14.09 -3.99
CA LEU A 37 4.74 -15.06 -4.22
C LEU A 37 4.46 -16.30 -3.37
N SER A 38 3.90 -17.34 -3.99
CA SER A 38 3.37 -18.53 -3.30
C SER A 38 2.36 -18.17 -2.22
N ASP A 39 2.75 -18.27 -0.95
CA ASP A 39 1.88 -18.13 0.22
C ASP A 39 2.09 -16.78 0.92
N GLN A 40 3.08 -16.01 0.45
CA GLN A 40 3.37 -14.67 0.94
C GLN A 40 2.82 -13.62 -0.03
N VAL A 41 2.38 -12.51 0.55
CA VAL A 41 1.95 -11.32 -0.20
C VAL A 41 2.83 -10.15 0.22
N THR A 42 3.35 -9.41 -0.75
CA THR A 42 3.96 -8.10 -0.52
C THR A 42 2.97 -7.03 -0.92
N ALA A 43 2.56 -6.21 0.04
CA ALA A 43 1.67 -5.08 -0.14
C ALA A 43 2.48 -3.79 -0.23
N VAL A 44 2.40 -3.10 -1.37
CA VAL A 44 2.98 -1.78 -1.57
C VAL A 44 1.87 -0.74 -1.51
N ALA A 45 1.83 0.02 -0.43
CA ALA A 45 0.95 1.18 -0.25
C ALA A 45 1.67 2.44 -0.75
N SER A 46 1.14 3.08 -1.77
CA SER A 46 1.69 4.29 -2.37
C SER A 46 0.79 5.48 -2.06
N GLU A 47 1.35 6.52 -1.45
CA GLU A 47 0.58 7.74 -1.15
C GLU A 47 0.10 8.40 -2.43
N ILE A 48 -1.05 9.08 -2.37
CA ILE A 48 -1.59 9.86 -3.49
C ILE A 48 -1.77 11.29 -3.00
N ARG A 49 -1.22 12.25 -3.73
CA ARG A 49 -1.23 13.70 -3.43
C ARG A 49 -2.60 14.33 -3.12
N SER A 50 -3.70 13.67 -3.47
CA SER A 50 -5.05 14.18 -3.24
C SER A 50 -5.58 13.94 -1.83
N ASN A 51 -4.81 13.29 -0.95
CA ASN A 51 -5.09 13.35 0.49
C ASN A 51 -4.94 14.79 0.99
N SER A 52 -5.73 15.16 2.00
CA SER A 52 -5.48 16.41 2.72
C SER A 52 -4.15 16.33 3.48
N ASP A 53 -3.47 17.46 3.63
CA ASP A 53 -2.27 17.57 4.45
C ASP A 53 -2.54 16.94 5.83
N SER A 54 -1.62 16.10 6.30
CA SER A 54 -1.72 15.33 7.56
C SER A 54 -2.48 13.99 7.53
N TYR A 55 -2.92 13.50 6.36
CA TYR A 55 -3.56 12.20 6.19
C TYR A 55 -2.73 11.22 5.35
N GLY A 56 -1.41 11.40 5.34
CA GLY A 56 -0.49 10.54 4.58
C GLY A 56 -0.42 9.13 5.13
N ILE A 57 -0.01 8.18 4.28
CA ILE A 57 -0.02 6.76 4.63
C ILE A 57 0.89 6.43 5.82
N ALA A 58 2.01 7.14 5.97
CA ALA A 58 2.99 6.91 7.03
C ALA A 58 2.43 7.22 8.44
N ASP A 59 1.40 8.07 8.54
CA ASP A 59 0.76 8.38 9.81
C ASP A 59 -0.26 7.30 10.24
N ASP A 60 -0.77 6.48 9.32
CA ASP A 60 -1.84 5.51 9.62
C ASP A 60 -1.76 4.23 8.78
N MET A 61 -0.57 3.62 8.75
CA MET A 61 -0.35 2.37 8.01
C MET A 61 -1.22 1.21 8.52
N ALA A 62 -1.57 1.19 9.80
CA ALA A 62 -2.50 0.19 10.33
C ALA A 62 -3.90 0.33 9.69
N GLY A 63 -4.40 1.55 9.51
CA GLY A 63 -5.66 1.82 8.80
C GLY A 63 -5.62 1.38 7.34
N VAL A 64 -4.53 1.69 6.63
CA VAL A 64 -4.28 1.21 5.26
C VAL A 64 -4.32 -0.32 5.21
N ALA A 65 -3.59 -0.97 6.11
CA ALA A 65 -3.42 -2.42 6.11
C ALA A 65 -4.73 -3.16 6.38
N MET A 66 -5.61 -2.63 7.23
CA MET A 66 -6.92 -3.22 7.45
C MET A 66 -7.78 -3.25 6.18
N GLN A 67 -7.79 -2.17 5.39
CA GLN A 67 -8.58 -2.13 4.15
C GLN A 67 -7.97 -2.98 3.04
N ALA A 68 -6.65 -3.00 2.96
CA ALA A 68 -5.94 -3.84 2.01
C ALA A 68 -6.07 -5.33 2.36
N LEU A 69 -6.20 -5.69 3.65
CA LEU A 69 -6.41 -7.06 4.09
C LEU A 69 -7.73 -7.63 3.59
N GLU A 70 -8.82 -6.85 3.58
CA GLU A 70 -10.10 -7.28 3.02
C GLU A 70 -9.94 -7.71 1.56
N LEU A 71 -9.27 -6.89 0.74
CA LEU A 71 -8.96 -7.20 -0.67
C LEU A 71 -8.06 -8.42 -0.81
N ALA A 72 -7.04 -8.54 0.05
CA ALA A 72 -6.09 -9.64 0.03
C ALA A 72 -6.77 -10.97 0.39
N GLN A 73 -7.66 -10.98 1.39
CA GLN A 73 -8.41 -12.16 1.77
C GLN A 73 -9.41 -12.58 0.70
N GLU A 74 -10.13 -11.62 0.13
CA GLU A 74 -11.12 -11.89 -0.92
C GLU A 74 -10.49 -12.47 -2.19
N HIS A 75 -9.35 -11.93 -2.62
CA HIS A 75 -8.77 -12.29 -3.92
C HIS A 75 -7.58 -13.24 -3.85
N LEU A 76 -6.85 -13.29 -2.74
CA LEU A 76 -5.62 -14.07 -2.60
C LEU A 76 -5.70 -15.14 -1.51
N ASN A 77 -6.73 -15.14 -0.65
CA ASN A 77 -6.87 -16.10 0.46
C ASN A 77 -5.60 -16.17 1.32
N VAL A 78 -5.10 -15.00 1.74
CA VAL A 78 -3.87 -14.87 2.53
C VAL A 78 -4.18 -14.60 4.00
N GLU A 79 -3.38 -15.17 4.91
CA GLU A 79 -3.47 -14.82 6.33
C GLU A 79 -2.82 -13.46 6.61
N PRO A 80 -3.35 -12.67 7.57
CA PRO A 80 -2.82 -11.34 7.88
C PRO A 80 -1.32 -11.33 8.20
N ARG A 81 -0.81 -12.41 8.79
CA ARG A 81 0.61 -12.56 9.19
C ARG A 81 1.55 -12.85 8.03
N ASN A 82 1.01 -13.21 6.87
CA ASN A 82 1.78 -13.54 5.67
C ASN A 82 1.86 -12.35 4.69
N ILE A 83 1.51 -11.15 5.15
CA ILE A 83 1.60 -9.93 4.36
C ILE A 83 2.79 -9.10 4.84
N THR A 84 3.72 -8.82 3.91
CA THR A 84 4.81 -7.85 4.10
C THR A 84 4.35 -6.48 3.61
N TRP A 85 4.49 -5.45 4.43
CA TRP A 85 4.00 -4.10 4.11
C TRP A 85 5.15 -3.15 3.78
N ILE A 86 4.97 -2.42 2.68
CA ILE A 86 5.90 -1.39 2.20
C ILE A 86 5.11 -0.10 1.99
N ALA A 87 5.52 0.99 2.63
CA ALA A 87 5.09 2.33 2.29
C ALA A 87 5.98 2.88 1.17
N HIS A 88 5.37 3.52 0.17
CA HIS A 88 6.03 4.04 -1.02
C HIS A 88 5.66 5.51 -1.23
N HIS A 89 6.69 6.36 -1.26
CA HIS A 89 6.54 7.80 -1.51
C HIS A 89 7.42 8.23 -2.68
N GLY A 90 6.94 9.19 -3.46
CA GLY A 90 7.68 9.75 -4.59
C GLY A 90 7.04 11.05 -5.06
N ASN A 91 7.37 11.47 -6.28
CA ASN A 91 6.82 12.68 -6.90
C ASN A 91 5.27 12.69 -7.05
N PHE A 92 4.62 11.53 -6.86
CA PHE A 92 3.17 11.38 -6.89
C PHE A 92 2.51 11.56 -5.50
N SER A 93 3.30 11.61 -4.43
CA SER A 93 2.84 11.66 -3.04
C SER A 93 2.55 13.08 -2.55
N TYR A 94 3.27 14.08 -3.06
CA TYR A 94 3.10 15.48 -2.70
C TYR A 94 3.37 16.39 -3.91
N TYR A 95 3.01 17.67 -3.82
CA TYR A 95 3.24 18.63 -4.92
C TYR A 95 4.70 19.08 -5.05
N ASP A 96 5.47 18.94 -3.98
CA ASP A 96 6.92 19.15 -4.00
C ASP A 96 7.63 17.86 -4.44
N ALA A 97 8.72 18.01 -5.20
CA ALA A 97 9.43 16.87 -5.76
C ALA A 97 10.12 16.04 -4.67
N PHE A 98 9.76 14.76 -4.60
CA PHE A 98 10.45 13.72 -3.86
C PHE A 98 11.08 12.78 -4.90
N ASP A 99 12.34 13.05 -5.22
CA ASP A 99 13.19 12.23 -6.07
C ASP A 99 14.49 11.94 -5.28
N PRO A 100 14.92 10.66 -5.15
CA PRO A 100 14.28 9.45 -5.65
C PRO A 100 13.02 9.03 -4.88
N ASP A 101 12.25 8.12 -5.47
CA ASP A 101 11.20 7.37 -4.77
C ASP A 101 11.81 6.70 -3.52
N THR A 102 11.04 6.67 -2.43
CA THR A 102 11.45 6.08 -1.15
C THR A 102 10.51 4.94 -0.77
N PHE A 103 11.11 3.88 -0.26
CA PHE A 103 10.42 2.68 0.19
C PHE A 103 10.74 2.42 1.64
N THR A 104 9.72 2.24 2.47
CA THR A 104 9.87 1.96 3.89
C THR A 104 9.18 0.64 4.18
N ALA A 105 9.91 -0.35 4.70
CA ALA A 105 9.28 -1.52 5.28
C ALA A 105 8.59 -1.12 6.58
N ILE A 106 7.34 -1.55 6.72
CA ILE A 106 6.47 -1.26 7.86
C ILE A 106 6.14 -2.61 8.53
N PRO A 107 6.90 -3.05 9.55
CA PRO A 107 6.63 -4.33 10.21
C PRO A 107 5.34 -4.25 11.03
N LEU A 108 4.22 -4.63 10.42
CA LEU A 108 2.94 -4.68 11.12
C LEU A 108 2.74 -6.01 11.83
N THR A 109 2.30 -5.96 13.09
CA THR A 109 1.99 -7.15 13.88
C THR A 109 0.48 -7.39 13.94
N TRP A 110 0.03 -8.62 13.70
CA TRP A 110 -1.38 -8.99 13.85
C TRP A 110 -1.71 -9.47 15.27
N ASP A 111 -2.57 -8.74 15.99
CA ASP A 111 -2.99 -9.04 17.36
C ASP A 111 -4.15 -10.04 17.48
N GLY A 112 -4.70 -10.49 16.35
CA GLY A 112 -5.91 -11.34 16.28
C GLY A 112 -7.13 -10.60 15.71
N TYR A 113 -7.13 -9.27 15.77
CA TYR A 113 -8.25 -8.42 15.35
C TYR A 113 -7.83 -7.30 14.42
N ARG A 114 -6.63 -6.75 14.60
CA ARG A 114 -6.09 -5.64 13.81
C ARG A 114 -4.58 -5.67 13.70
N TYR A 115 -4.06 -4.90 12.74
CA TYR A 115 -2.64 -4.60 12.67
C TYR A 115 -2.24 -3.57 13.75
N GLN A 116 -1.08 -3.82 14.34
CA GLN A 116 -0.37 -2.92 15.24
C GLN A 116 0.86 -2.38 14.52
N ASP A 117 1.01 -1.06 14.52
CA ASP A 117 2.14 -0.36 13.93
C ASP A 117 3.05 0.21 15.02
N ARG A 118 4.36 0.06 14.83
CA ARG A 118 5.40 0.57 15.70
C ARG A 118 6.44 1.31 14.86
N LEU A 119 6.43 2.63 14.97
CA LEU A 119 7.31 3.52 14.21
C LEU A 119 8.80 3.18 14.35
N GLU A 120 9.21 2.71 15.52
CA GLU A 120 10.60 2.31 15.82
C GLU A 120 11.11 1.12 14.98
N ASP A 121 10.20 0.31 14.43
CA ASP A 121 10.53 -0.85 13.60
C ASP A 121 10.61 -0.51 12.10
N HIS A 122 10.28 0.73 11.72
CA HIS A 122 10.29 1.16 10.32
C HIS A 122 11.72 1.27 9.79
N ARG A 123 11.94 0.82 8.56
CA ARG A 123 13.26 0.86 7.92
C ARG A 123 13.17 1.17 6.44
N LEU A 124 14.07 2.02 5.96
CA LEU A 124 14.22 2.26 4.53
C LEU A 124 14.68 0.99 3.82
N LEU A 125 14.09 0.75 2.65
CA LEU A 125 14.49 -0.29 1.72
C LEU A 125 15.20 0.35 0.53
N THR A 126 16.16 -0.40 -0.02
CA THR A 126 16.71 -0.10 -1.35
C THR A 126 15.78 -0.62 -2.44
N GLU A 127 15.89 -0.08 -3.65
CA GLU A 127 15.13 -0.58 -4.82
C GLU A 127 15.34 -2.08 -5.05
N ASN A 128 16.58 -2.59 -4.87
CA ASN A 128 16.87 -4.02 -5.02
C ASN A 128 16.13 -4.87 -3.98
N GLN A 129 16.06 -4.42 -2.73
CA GLN A 129 15.30 -5.14 -1.69
C GLN A 129 13.81 -5.16 -2.01
N VAL A 130 13.27 -4.06 -2.53
CA VAL A 130 11.88 -4.02 -3.01
C VAL A 130 11.70 -5.01 -4.16
N HIS A 131 12.56 -4.97 -5.18
CA HIS A 131 12.52 -5.88 -6.33
C HIS A 131 12.55 -7.36 -5.92
N GLU A 132 13.39 -7.72 -4.95
CA GLU A 132 13.43 -9.07 -4.36
C GLU A 132 12.11 -9.45 -3.65
N LEU A 133 11.56 -8.54 -2.84
CA LEU A 133 10.28 -8.75 -2.14
C LEU A 133 9.09 -8.86 -3.10
N LEU A 134 9.19 -8.29 -4.31
CA LEU A 134 8.20 -8.42 -5.37
C LEU A 134 8.44 -9.66 -6.26
N GLY A 135 9.35 -10.55 -5.89
CA GLY A 135 9.65 -11.77 -6.65
C GLY A 135 10.28 -11.48 -8.02
N GLY A 136 11.01 -10.38 -8.15
CA GLY A 136 11.61 -9.93 -9.41
C GLY A 136 10.66 -9.15 -10.32
N CYS A 137 9.42 -8.90 -9.89
CA CYS A 137 8.49 -8.05 -10.64
C CYS A 137 8.93 -6.59 -10.59
N ILE A 138 8.80 -5.88 -11.72
CA ILE A 138 9.00 -4.44 -11.77
C ILE A 138 7.78 -3.76 -11.17
N LEU A 139 8.00 -2.83 -10.26
CA LEU A 139 6.94 -1.97 -9.71
C LEU A 139 6.55 -0.95 -10.78
N GLU A 140 5.32 -1.01 -11.28
CA GLU A 140 4.83 -0.04 -12.26
C GLU A 140 4.86 1.40 -11.71
N PRO A 141 5.08 2.43 -12.54
CA PRO A 141 4.94 3.81 -12.09
C PRO A 141 3.53 4.09 -11.58
N VAL A 142 3.42 4.73 -10.41
CA VAL A 142 2.12 5.03 -9.78
C VAL A 142 1.15 5.76 -10.73
N PRO A 143 1.56 6.81 -11.48
CA PRO A 143 0.66 7.47 -12.43
C PRO A 143 0.05 6.54 -13.49
N ALA A 144 0.81 5.54 -13.96
CA ALA A 144 0.32 4.58 -14.94
C ALA A 144 -0.73 3.64 -14.33
N THR A 145 -0.47 3.12 -13.13
CA THR A 145 -1.44 2.26 -12.41
C THR A 145 -2.71 3.03 -12.05
N LEU A 146 -2.60 4.30 -11.63
CA LEU A 146 -3.75 5.16 -11.36
C LEU A 146 -4.61 5.38 -12.62
N ALA A 147 -3.97 5.58 -13.78
CA ALA A 147 -4.68 5.72 -15.05
C ALA A 147 -5.47 4.44 -15.42
N HIS A 148 -4.92 3.25 -15.19
CA HIS A 148 -5.63 1.99 -15.40
C HIS A 148 -6.85 1.83 -14.48
N LEU A 149 -6.78 2.39 -13.27
CA LEU A 149 -7.89 2.39 -12.30
C LEU A 149 -8.92 3.49 -12.58
N GLY A 150 -8.71 4.33 -13.60
CA GLY A 150 -9.57 5.48 -13.90
C GLY A 150 -9.50 6.56 -12.81
N TRP A 151 -8.44 6.58 -12.00
CA TRP A 151 -8.25 7.58 -10.96
C TRP A 151 -7.80 8.91 -11.60
N PRO A 152 -8.43 10.04 -11.24
CA PRO A 152 -8.06 11.33 -11.80
C PRO A 152 -6.65 11.72 -11.36
N ASN A 153 -5.88 12.27 -12.31
CA ASN A 153 -4.55 12.83 -12.03
C ASN A 153 -4.65 14.05 -11.12
#